data_AF-A0A9D5WLU1-F1
#
_entry.id   AF-A0A9D5WLU1-F1
#
_cell.length_a   1.000
_cell.length_b   1.000
_cell.length_c   1.000
_cell.angle_alpha   90.00
_cell.angle_beta   90.00
_cell.angle_gamma   90.00
#
_symmetry.space_group_name_H-M   'P 1'
#
loop_
_entity.id
_entity.type
_entity.pdbx_description
1 polymer ?
#
loop_
_entity_poly.entity_id
_entity_poly.type
_entity_poly.pdbx_seq_one_letter_code
_entity_poly.pdbx_strand_id
1 'polypeptide(L)'
;CMFSELRIWNVVRTPEQLKDNEYVVDPSTPGLLHYWRMDEGQGREFANSVKGMPPLKVMDGYDKDQTPVWVSNVRSDGQGTTRVP
;
A
#
# COMPACT_ATOMS: atom_id res chain seq x y z
N CYS A 1 -6.53 -12.41 3.12
CA CYS A 1 -5.54 -11.42 3.61
C CYS A 1 -5.78 -10.13 2.84
N MET A 2 -5.78 -8.97 3.51
CA MET A 2 -5.99 -7.65 2.92
C MET A 2 -4.76 -6.79 3.16
N PHE A 3 -4.40 -5.97 2.19
CA PHE A 3 -3.25 -5.06 2.25
C PHE A 3 -3.68 -3.65 1.85
N SER A 4 -3.05 -2.66 2.47
CA SER A 4 -3.10 -1.24 2.11
C SER A 4 -1.79 -0.60 2.58
N GLU A 5 -1.45 0.57 2.05
CA GLU A 5 -0.38 1.40 2.60
C GLU A 5 1.00 0.72 2.71
N LEU A 6 1.35 -0.14 1.73
CA LEU A 6 2.60 -0.89 1.75
C LEU A 6 3.80 0.03 1.58
N ARG A 7 4.74 -0.01 2.53
CA ARG A 7 5.91 0.87 2.57
C ARG A 7 7.18 0.08 2.85
N ILE A 8 8.29 0.50 2.26
CA ILE A 8 9.63 -0.02 2.53
C ILE A 8 10.54 1.13 2.96
N TRP A 9 11.19 0.97 4.10
CA TRP A 9 12.09 1.96 4.69
C TRP A 9 13.52 1.42 4.80
N ASN A 10 14.51 2.28 4.61
CA ASN A 10 15.93 1.97 4.88
C ASN A 10 16.37 2.37 6.30
N VAL A 11 15.45 2.91 7.09
CA VAL A 11 15.66 3.31 8.48
C VAL A 11 14.69 2.55 9.38
N VAL A 12 15.14 2.24 10.59
CA VAL A 12 14.26 1.68 11.63
C VAL A 12 13.29 2.78 12.07
N ARG A 13 11.99 2.49 12.00
CA ARG A 13 10.92 3.40 12.44
C ARG A 13 10.60 3.18 13.91
N THR A 14 10.30 4.26 14.64
CA THR A 14 9.82 4.15 16.02
C THR A 14 8.32 3.81 16.06
N PRO A 15 7.80 3.24 17.16
CA PRO A 15 6.37 2.99 17.32
C PRO A 15 5.50 4.25 17.13
N GLU A 16 5.95 5.40 17.63
CA GLU A 16 5.25 6.68 17.52
C GLU A 16 5.19 7.14 16.05
N GLN A 17 6.31 7.02 15.34
CA GLN A 17 6.39 7.34 13.92
C GLN A 17 5.47 6.48 13.05
N LEU A 18 5.26 5.22 13.42
CA LEU A 18 4.33 4.33 12.74
C LEU A 18 2.88 4.70 13.04
N LYS A 19 2.58 5.07 14.28
CA LYS A 19 1.25 5.49 14.72
C LYS A 19 0.81 6.81 14.08
N ASP A 20 1.71 7.80 14.05
CA ASP A 20 1.38 9.14 13.54
C ASP A 20 1.23 9.17 12.00
N ASN A 21 1.83 8.20 11.30
CA ASN A 21 1.81 8.10 9.84
C ASN A 21 1.15 6.80 9.37
N GLU A 22 0.16 6.32 10.11
CA GLU A 22 -0.48 5.03 9.83
C GLU A 22 -1.10 5.03 8.42
N TYR A 23 -1.83 6.08 8.08
CA TYR A 23 -2.66 6.14 6.86
C TYR A 23 -2.06 6.91 5.70
N VAL A 24 -1.05 7.75 5.96
CA VAL A 24 -0.37 8.50 4.91
C VAL A 24 1.02 8.88 5.38
N VAL A 25 1.95 8.92 4.43
CA VAL A 25 3.27 9.53 4.63
C VAL A 25 3.63 10.34 3.40
N ASP A 26 4.42 11.39 3.57
CA ASP A 26 4.97 12.13 2.44
C ASP A 26 5.94 11.22 1.66
N PRO A 27 5.76 10.99 0.35
CA PRO A 27 6.65 10.15 -0.45
C PRO A 27 8.10 10.65 -0.53
N SER A 28 8.36 11.91 -0.15
CA SER A 28 9.69 12.50 -0.05
C SER A 28 10.35 12.31 1.33
N THR A 29 9.67 11.63 2.27
CA THR A 29 10.19 11.43 3.63
C THR A 29 11.57 10.75 3.58
N PRO A 30 12.59 11.31 4.26
CA PRO A 30 13.91 10.70 4.33
C PRO A 30 13.85 9.24 4.79
N GLY A 31 14.47 8.37 4.00
CA GLY A 31 14.58 6.95 4.26
C GLY A 31 13.41 6.07 3.79
N LEU A 32 12.40 6.67 3.15
CA LEU A 32 11.38 5.91 2.42
C LEU A 32 11.93 5.48 1.05
N LEU A 33 11.98 4.18 0.80
CA LEU A 33 12.45 3.62 -0.47
C LEU A 33 11.30 3.39 -1.46
N HIS A 34 10.19 2.84 -0.98
CA HIS A 34 9.01 2.56 -1.80
C HIS A 34 7.73 2.74 -1.01
N TYR A 35 6.69 3.18 -1.70
CA TYR A 35 5.37 3.39 -1.10
C TYR A 35 4.25 3.14 -2.12
N TRP A 36 3.45 2.11 -1.87
CA TRP A 36 2.28 1.75 -2.66
C TRP A 36 1.02 1.92 -1.81
N ARG A 37 0.18 2.90 -2.18
CA ARG A 37 -1.07 3.18 -1.47
C ARG A 37 -2.10 2.06 -1.65
N MET A 38 -2.07 1.38 -2.80
CA MET A 38 -3.04 0.36 -3.18
C MET A 38 -4.46 0.94 -3.22
N ASP A 39 -4.62 2.09 -3.87
CA ASP A 39 -5.87 2.85 -4.02
C ASP A 39 -6.33 2.96 -5.48
N GLU A 40 -5.72 2.21 -6.40
CA GLU A 40 -6.04 2.24 -7.84
C GLU A 40 -7.45 1.72 -8.17
N GLY A 41 -8.03 0.91 -7.28
CA GLY A 41 -9.39 0.39 -7.40
C GLY A 41 -9.58 -0.74 -8.42
N GLN A 42 -8.56 -1.02 -9.24
CA GLN A 42 -8.57 -2.09 -10.24
C GLN A 42 -7.15 -2.43 -10.72
N GLY A 43 -7.01 -3.58 -11.40
CA GLY A 43 -5.77 -3.97 -12.07
C GLY A 43 -4.79 -4.77 -11.21
N ARG A 44 -3.60 -4.98 -11.77
CA ARG A 44 -2.50 -5.82 -11.23
C ARG A 44 -1.19 -5.05 -11.05
N GLU A 45 -1.27 -3.72 -11.15
CA GLU A 45 -0.14 -2.82 -11.04
C GLU A 45 -0.47 -1.77 -9.97
N PHE A 46 0.45 -1.58 -9.03
CA PHE A 46 0.34 -0.63 -7.95
C PHE A 46 1.40 0.45 -8.15
N ALA A 47 0.95 1.70 -8.24
CA ALA A 47 1.80 2.84 -8.50
C ALA A 47 2.71 3.12 -7.30
N ASN A 48 3.99 3.36 -7.57
CA ASN A 48 4.91 3.80 -6.54
C ASN A 48 4.79 5.31 -6.35
N SER A 49 4.50 5.73 -5.13
CA SER A 49 4.38 7.14 -4.77
C SER A 49 5.74 7.83 -4.67
N VAL A 50 6.83 7.08 -4.47
CA VAL A 50 8.19 7.64 -4.48
C VAL A 50 8.61 7.92 -5.92
N LYS A 51 8.96 9.18 -6.21
CA LYS A 51 9.27 9.66 -7.56
C LYS A 51 10.42 8.85 -8.20
N GLY A 52 10.19 8.36 -9.41
CA GLY A 52 11.19 7.64 -10.21
C GLY A 52 11.37 6.17 -9.84
N MET A 53 10.61 5.66 -8.86
CA MET A 53 10.66 4.25 -8.47
C MET A 53 9.68 3.41 -9.29
N PRO A 54 9.99 2.13 -9.55
CA PRO A 54 9.13 1.27 -10.35
C PRO A 54 7.84 0.91 -9.60
N PRO A 55 6.75 0.64 -10.34
CA PRO A 55 5.52 0.12 -9.76
C PRO A 55 5.72 -1.32 -9.25
N LEU A 56 4.86 -1.75 -8.33
CA LEU A 56 4.76 -3.15 -7.94
C LEU A 56 3.77 -3.84 -8.86
N LYS A 57 4.14 -4.99 -9.42
CA LYS A 57 3.29 -5.78 -10.31
C LYS A 57 3.04 -7.15 -9.71
N VAL A 58 1.80 -7.64 -9.83
CA VAL A 58 1.49 -9.02 -9.49
C VAL A 58 2.28 -9.94 -10.44
N MET A 59 3.04 -10.88 -9.88
CA MET A 59 3.84 -11.80 -10.69
C MET A 59 2.94 -12.79 -11.43
N ASP A 60 3.23 -12.99 -12.72
CA ASP A 60 2.60 -14.02 -13.53
C ASP A 60 3.41 -15.32 -13.35
N GLY A 61 2.95 -16.27 -12.53
CA GLY A 61 3.64 -17.56 -12.46
C GLY A 61 3.31 -18.50 -11.29
N TYR A 62 2.84 -17.98 -10.15
CA TYR A 62 2.53 -18.87 -9.01
C TYR A 62 1.07 -19.36 -9.03
N ASP A 63 0.14 -18.50 -9.47
CA ASP A 63 -1.26 -18.85 -9.69
C ASP A 63 -1.90 -17.82 -10.64
N LYS A 64 -2.19 -18.23 -11.87
CA LYS A 64 -2.69 -17.34 -12.95
C LYS A 64 -4.06 -16.73 -12.64
N ASP A 65 -4.79 -17.31 -11.68
CA ASP A 65 -6.14 -16.89 -11.31
C ASP A 65 -6.15 -16.01 -10.03
N GLN A 66 -4.98 -15.75 -9.42
CA GLN A 66 -4.85 -14.79 -8.31
C GLN A 66 -4.74 -13.36 -8.85
N THR A 67 -5.91 -12.80 -9.18
CA THR A 67 -6.07 -11.36 -9.38
C THR A 67 -6.41 -10.72 -8.05
N PRO A 68 -5.76 -9.61 -7.66
CA PRO A 68 -6.15 -8.84 -6.48
C PRO A 68 -7.64 -8.50 -6.56
N VAL A 69 -8.40 -8.88 -5.55
CA VAL A 69 -9.79 -8.45 -5.41
C VAL A 69 -9.77 -7.11 -4.72
N TRP A 70 -10.13 -6.07 -5.46
CA TRP A 70 -10.24 -4.72 -4.94
C TRP A 70 -11.48 -4.61 -4.07
N VAL A 71 -11.29 -4.21 -2.82
CA VAL A 71 -12.39 -4.03 -1.88
C VAL A 71 -12.70 -2.54 -1.80
N SER A 72 -13.91 -2.17 -2.22
CA SER A 72 -14.40 -0.79 -2.15
C SER A 72 -14.97 -0.47 -0.76
N ASN A 73 -15.05 0.82 -0.43
CA ASN A 73 -15.56 1.34 0.85
C ASN A 73 -14.79 0.85 2.09
N VAL A 74 -13.57 0.34 1.89
CA VAL A 74 -12.57 0.14 2.93
C VAL A 74 -11.66 1.36 2.90
N ARG A 75 -11.65 2.12 3.99
CA ARG A 75 -10.71 3.25 4.15
C ARG A 75 -9.53 2.79 4.99
N SER A 76 -8.32 3.20 4.62
CA SER A 76 -7.12 2.92 5.40
C SER A 76 -7.24 3.49 6.81
N ASP A 77 -7.92 4.63 6.99
CA ASP A 77 -8.17 5.32 8.26
C ASP A 77 -9.23 4.70 9.19
N GLY A 78 -9.73 3.50 8.88
CA GLY A 78 -10.69 2.78 9.73
C GLY A 78 -12.11 3.35 9.75
N GLN A 79 -12.41 4.41 8.99
CA GLN A 79 -13.77 4.99 8.88
C GLN A 79 -14.58 4.41 7.70
N GLY A 80 -14.10 3.32 7.09
CA GLY A 80 -14.82 2.61 6.04
C GLY A 80 -16.15 2.04 6.54
N THR A 81 -17.20 2.13 5.72
CA THR A 81 -18.54 1.62 6.05
C THR A 81 -18.65 0.10 5.84
N THR A 82 -17.73 -0.48 5.08
CA THR A 82 -17.66 -1.94 4.87
C THR A 82 -16.87 -2.59 6.00
N ARG A 83 -17.55 -3.35 6.86
CA ARG A 83 -16.91 -4.37 7.69
C ARG A 83 -16.61 -5.56 6.78
N VAL A 84 -15.36 -5.68 6.35
CA VAL A 84 -14.84 -6.92 5.76
C VAL A 84 -14.87 -8.01 6.86
N PRO A 85 -15.30 -9.24 6.53
CA PRO A 85 -15.38 -10.33 7.52
C PRO A 85 -14.02 -10.67 8.14
#